data_AF-A0A2N5B5T6-F1
#
_entry.id   AF-A0A2N5B5T6-F1
#
_cell.length_a   1.000
_cell.length_b   1.000
_cell.length_c   1.000
_cell.angle_alpha   90.00
_cell.angle_beta   90.00
_cell.angle_gamma   90.00
#
_symmetry.space_group_name_H-M   'P 1'
#
loop_
_entity.id
_entity.type
_entity.pdbx_description
1 polymer ?
#
loop_
_entity_poly.entity_id
_entity_poly.type
_entity_poly.pdbx_seq_one_letter_code
_entity_poly.pdbx_strand_id
1 'polypeptide(L)'
;PTLPVLPIQYADFAVWQRNWMEAGEQARQLAYWTEQLGDEQPVLELPLDHPRPAVPSHQGARWPIELGDELAANLKRVAQQQGVTPFMLLLASFQTLLHRYSG
;
A
#
# COMPACT_ATOMS: atom_id res chain seq x y z
N PRO A 1 4.40 34.70 12.56
CA PRO A 1 2.98 34.28 12.61
C PRO A 1 2.77 33.10 13.57
N THR A 2 1.86 33.24 14.54
CA THR A 2 1.51 32.18 15.49
C THR A 2 0.49 31.25 14.84
N LEU A 3 0.79 29.95 14.78
CA LEU A 3 -0.13 28.95 14.24
C LEU A 3 -1.27 28.65 15.24
N PRO A 4 -2.47 28.32 14.76
CA PRO A 4 -3.58 27.92 15.62
C PRO A 4 -3.27 26.60 16.34
N VAL A 5 -3.86 26.42 17.52
CA VAL A 5 -3.74 25.19 18.30
C VAL A 5 -4.47 24.06 17.59
N LEU A 6 -3.86 22.86 17.58
CA LEU A 6 -4.48 21.65 17.07
C LEU A 6 -5.41 21.04 18.14
N PRO A 7 -6.73 20.98 17.89
CA PRO A 7 -7.70 20.56 18.90
C PRO A 7 -7.70 19.04 19.16
N ILE A 8 -7.08 18.25 18.27
CA ILE A 8 -6.96 16.81 18.38
C ILE A 8 -5.48 16.46 18.32
N GLN A 9 -5.03 15.66 19.27
CA GLN A 9 -3.69 15.12 19.34
C GLN A 9 -3.71 13.63 18.98
N TYR A 10 -2.53 13.10 18.65
CA TYR A 10 -2.40 11.68 18.31
C TYR A 10 -2.84 10.74 19.45
N ALA A 11 -2.70 11.18 20.71
CA ALA A 11 -3.19 10.45 21.88
C ALA A 11 -4.72 10.27 21.86
N ASP A 12 -5.46 11.31 21.45
CA ASP A 12 -6.92 11.26 21.33
C ASP A 12 -7.34 10.26 20.26
N PHE A 13 -6.64 10.27 19.12
CA PHE A 13 -6.82 9.29 18.04
C PHE A 13 -6.56 7.86 18.52
N ALA A 14 -5.49 7.63 19.29
CA ALA A 14 -5.16 6.29 19.78
C ALA A 14 -6.21 5.75 20.76
N VAL A 15 -6.76 6.59 21.63
CA VAL A 15 -7.87 6.22 22.53
C VAL A 15 -9.14 5.94 21.71
N TRP A 16 -9.47 6.79 20.75
CA TRP A 16 -10.60 6.58 19.85
C TRP A 16 -10.49 5.25 19.09
N GLN A 17 -9.32 4.97 18.50
CA GLN A 17 -9.10 3.75 17.73
C GLN A 17 -9.29 2.51 18.60
N ARG A 18 -8.77 2.51 19.82
CA ARG A 18 -8.95 1.41 20.78
C ARG A 18 -10.42 1.16 21.07
N ASN A 19 -11.16 2.21 21.44
CA ASN A 19 -12.58 2.10 21.76
C ASN A 19 -13.38 1.58 20.56
N TRP A 20 -13.06 2.05 19.35
CA TRP A 20 -13.70 1.59 18.12
C TRP A 20 -13.42 0.10 17.83
N MET A 21 -12.17 -0.34 18.04
CA MET A 21 -11.78 -1.74 17.89
C MET A 21 -12.51 -2.64 18.89
N GLU A 22 -12.55 -2.24 20.16
CA GLU A 22 -13.25 -2.96 21.25
C GLU A 22 -14.77 -3.02 21.05
N ALA A 23 -15.35 -2.02 20.37
CA ALA A 23 -16.78 -1.97 20.05
C ALA A 23 -17.22 -2.97 18.96
N GLY A 24 -16.33 -3.85 18.49
CA GLY A 24 -16.64 -4.95 17.58
C GLY A 24 -15.96 -4.86 16.21
N GLU A 25 -15.34 -3.72 15.88
CA GLU A 25 -14.60 -3.58 14.63
C GLU A 25 -13.43 -4.56 14.54
N GLN A 26 -12.76 -4.83 15.67
CA GLN A 26 -11.65 -5.79 15.71
C GLN A 26 -12.06 -7.16 15.17
N ALA A 27 -13.20 -7.68 15.62
CA ALA A 27 -13.70 -8.98 15.20
C ALA A 27 -14.05 -8.99 13.70
N ARG A 28 -14.69 -7.92 13.21
CA ARG A 28 -15.05 -7.76 11.79
C ARG A 28 -13.82 -7.71 10.89
N GLN A 29 -12.82 -6.92 11.26
CA GLN A 29 -11.56 -6.80 10.51
C GLN A 29 -10.77 -8.12 10.53
N LEU A 30 -10.68 -8.78 11.68
CA LEU A 30 -9.99 -10.07 11.80
C LEU A 30 -10.64 -11.11 10.88
N ALA A 31 -11.97 -11.25 10.94
CA ALA A 31 -12.70 -12.19 10.10
C ALA A 31 -12.43 -11.94 8.60
N TYR A 32 -12.52 -10.68 8.17
CA TYR A 32 -12.23 -10.29 6.79
C TYR A 32 -10.79 -10.66 6.38
N TRP A 33 -9.78 -10.30 7.18
CA TRP A 33 -8.38 -10.55 6.79
C TRP A 33 -7.99 -12.03 6.84
N THR A 34 -8.52 -12.80 7.79
CA THR A 34 -8.33 -14.25 7.80
C THR A 34 -8.92 -14.90 6.55
N GLU A 35 -10.10 -14.46 6.10
CA GLU A 35 -10.70 -14.95 4.86
C GLU A 35 -9.87 -14.56 3.62
N GLN A 36 -9.37 -13.32 3.54
CA GLN A 36 -8.62 -12.84 2.38
C GLN A 36 -7.21 -13.44 2.27
N LEU A 37 -6.52 -13.67 3.38
CA LEU A 37 -5.13 -14.18 3.38
C LEU A 37 -5.04 -15.70 3.24
N GLY A 38 -6.13 -16.41 3.56
CA GLY A 38 -6.20 -17.86 3.49
C GLY A 38 -5.09 -18.55 4.30
N ASP A 39 -4.82 -19.81 3.93
CA ASP A 39 -3.82 -20.64 4.61
C ASP A 39 -2.43 -20.56 3.94
N GLU A 40 -2.38 -20.18 2.68
CA GLU A 40 -1.15 -20.10 1.89
C GLU A 40 -0.82 -18.66 1.50
N GLN A 41 0.42 -18.26 1.76
CA GLN A 41 0.95 -16.96 1.35
C GLN A 41 2.17 -17.19 0.45
N PRO A 42 1.98 -17.37 -0.87
CA PRO A 42 3.09 -17.62 -1.77
C PRO A 42 4.06 -16.44 -1.77
N VAL A 43 5.34 -16.76 -1.75
CA VAL A 43 6.40 -15.77 -1.83
C VAL A 43 6.53 -15.31 -3.27
N LEU A 44 6.63 -13.99 -3.48
CA LEU A 44 6.93 -13.42 -4.79
C LEU A 44 8.39 -13.72 -5.16
N GLU A 45 8.59 -14.57 -6.14
CA GLU A 45 9.90 -14.92 -6.68
C GLU A 45 10.28 -13.95 -7.79
N LEU A 46 11.10 -12.94 -7.46
CA LEU A 46 11.69 -12.04 -8.44
C LEU A 46 13.10 -12.52 -8.82
N PRO A 47 13.56 -12.32 -10.07
CA PRO A 47 14.94 -12.60 -10.43
C PRO A 47 15.88 -11.74 -9.58
N LEU A 48 16.85 -12.40 -8.93
CA LEU A 48 17.82 -11.74 -8.05
C LEU A 48 19.19 -11.68 -8.72
N ASP A 49 19.86 -10.54 -8.60
CA ASP A 49 21.26 -10.39 -9.05
C ASP A 49 22.24 -11.19 -8.16
N HIS A 50 21.86 -11.43 -6.91
CA HIS A 50 22.64 -12.14 -5.90
C HIS A 50 21.76 -13.08 -5.07
N PRO A 51 22.31 -14.17 -4.50
CA PRO A 51 21.54 -15.06 -3.63
C PRO A 51 21.00 -14.30 -2.41
N ARG A 52 19.75 -14.58 -2.02
CA ARG A 52 19.11 -13.97 -0.85
C ARG A 52 19.87 -14.39 0.43
N PRO A 53 20.43 -13.44 1.20
CA PRO A 53 21.14 -13.77 2.44
C PRO A 53 20.16 -14.27 3.52
N ALA A 54 20.64 -15.13 4.41
CA ALA A 54 19.85 -15.67 5.52
C ALA A 54 19.46 -14.60 6.57
N VAL A 55 20.24 -13.51 6.66
CA VAL A 55 19.97 -12.38 7.54
C VAL A 55 19.77 -11.12 6.68
N PRO A 56 18.65 -10.38 6.82
CA PRO A 56 18.43 -9.14 6.10
C PRO A 56 19.49 -8.08 6.42
N SER A 57 20.12 -7.50 5.40
CA SER A 57 21.15 -6.47 5.58
C SER A 57 20.58 -5.07 5.87
N HIS A 58 19.30 -4.85 5.55
CA HIS A 58 18.60 -3.55 5.60
C HIS A 58 19.27 -2.40 4.81
N GLN A 59 20.31 -2.69 4.03
CA GLN A 59 20.92 -1.73 3.11
C GLN A 59 20.03 -1.61 1.86
N GLY A 60 19.61 -0.40 1.53
CA GLY A 60 18.71 -0.14 0.40
C GLY A 60 19.15 1.07 -0.41
N ALA A 61 18.68 1.14 -1.65
CA ALA A 61 18.83 2.28 -2.53
C ALA A 61 17.46 2.86 -2.91
N ARG A 62 17.44 4.10 -3.40
CA ARG A 62 16.21 4.75 -3.91
C ARG A 62 16.43 5.18 -5.35
N TRP A 63 15.47 4.83 -6.19
CA TRP A 63 15.44 5.20 -7.60
C TRP A 63 14.11 5.90 -7.89
N PRO A 64 14.08 7.24 -7.96
CA PRO A 64 12.86 7.96 -8.26
C PRO A 64 12.45 7.73 -9.72
N ILE A 65 11.15 7.59 -9.94
CA ILE A 65 10.55 7.56 -11.28
C ILE A 65 9.64 8.79 -11.37
N GLU A 66 9.97 9.70 -12.28
CA GLU A 66 9.16 10.89 -12.55
C GLU A 66 8.19 10.61 -13.70
N LEU A 67 6.91 10.87 -13.44
CA LEU A 67 5.87 10.83 -14.48
C LEU A 67 5.65 12.25 -14.96
N GLY A 68 5.98 12.52 -16.23
CA GLY A 68 5.74 13.84 -16.82
C GLY A 68 4.26 14.23 -16.78
N ASP A 69 3.99 15.54 -16.78
CA ASP A 69 2.64 16.09 -16.61
C ASP A 69 1.62 15.52 -17.60
N GLU A 70 2.03 15.32 -18.86
CA GLU A 70 1.17 14.74 -19.89
C GLU A 70 0.78 13.30 -19.56
N LEU A 71 1.75 12.47 -19.15
CA LEU A 71 1.48 11.09 -18.75
C LEU A 71 0.59 11.05 -17.51
N ALA A 72 0.86 11.88 -16.51
CA ALA A 72 0.04 11.96 -15.30
C ALA A 72 -1.40 12.38 -15.61
N ALA A 73 -1.60 13.35 -16.51
CA ALA A 73 -2.93 13.77 -16.96
C ALA A 73 -3.66 12.66 -17.74
N ASN A 74 -2.94 11.93 -18.59
CA ASN A 74 -3.49 10.82 -19.37
C ASN A 74 -3.91 9.66 -18.45
N LEU A 75 -3.09 9.29 -17.46
CA LEU A 75 -3.42 8.27 -16.47
C LEU A 75 -4.67 8.65 -15.65
N LYS A 76 -4.79 9.91 -15.24
CA LYS A 76 -6.01 10.41 -14.56
C LYS A 76 -7.25 10.26 -15.43
N ARG A 77 -7.15 10.57 -16.73
CA ARG A 77 -8.26 10.42 -17.68
C ARG A 77 -8.66 8.96 -17.85
N VAL A 78 -7.69 8.05 -17.97
CA VAL A 78 -7.95 6.60 -18.03
C VAL A 78 -8.63 6.12 -16.76
N ALA A 79 -8.12 6.50 -15.59
CA ALA A 79 -8.73 6.13 -14.31
C ALA A 79 -10.20 6.57 -14.24
N GLN A 80 -10.49 7.82 -14.64
CA GLN A 80 -11.86 8.34 -14.69
C GLN A 80 -12.75 7.59 -15.68
N GLN A 81 -12.26 7.28 -16.89
CA GLN A 81 -13.00 6.53 -17.90
C GLN A 81 -13.34 5.11 -17.44
N GLN A 82 -12.47 4.49 -16.64
CA GLN A 82 -12.68 3.16 -16.08
C GLN A 82 -13.41 3.18 -14.72
N GLY A 83 -13.77 4.35 -14.20
CA GLY A 83 -14.44 4.49 -12.90
C GLY A 83 -13.58 4.07 -11.71
N VAL A 84 -12.25 4.11 -11.83
CA VAL A 84 -11.29 3.72 -10.78
C VAL A 84 -10.48 4.91 -10.27
N THR A 85 -9.84 4.73 -9.12
CA THR A 85 -8.91 5.75 -8.61
C THR A 85 -7.55 5.65 -9.33
N PRO A 86 -6.79 6.75 -9.45
CA PRO A 86 -5.41 6.70 -9.94
C PRO A 86 -4.52 5.73 -9.15
N PHE A 87 -4.77 5.57 -7.85
CA PHE A 87 -4.09 4.59 -7.02
C PHE A 87 -4.31 3.15 -7.53
N MET A 88 -5.57 2.77 -7.77
CA MET A 88 -5.90 1.43 -8.30
C MET A 88 -5.25 1.19 -9.67
N LEU A 89 -5.27 2.19 -10.56
CA LEU A 89 -4.65 2.09 -11.88
C LEU A 89 -3.13 1.84 -11.79
N LEU A 90 -2.44 2.59 -10.94
CA LEU A 90 -1.00 2.43 -10.74
C LEU A 90 -0.66 1.12 -10.03
N LEU A 91 -1.45 0.73 -9.03
CA LEU A 91 -1.28 -0.55 -8.34
C LEU A 91 -1.44 -1.74 -9.30
N ALA A 92 -2.46 -1.73 -10.16
CA ALA A 92 -2.68 -2.77 -11.16
C ALA A 92 -1.54 -2.82 -12.20
N SER A 93 -1.05 -1.64 -12.62
CA SER A 93 0.11 -1.54 -13.52
C SER A 93 1.37 -2.12 -12.88
N PHE A 94 1.59 -1.85 -11.60
CA PHE A 94 2.71 -2.40 -10.84
C PHE A 94 2.57 -3.91 -10.62
N GLN A 95 1.37 -4.42 -10.30
CA GLN A 95 1.12 -5.86 -10.21
C GLN A 95 1.39 -6.57 -11.55
N THR A 96 1.00 -5.96 -12.67
CA THR A 96 1.28 -6.49 -14.01
C THR A 96 2.79 -6.55 -14.28
N LEU A 97 3.53 -5.53 -13.84
CA LEU A 97 5.00 -5.54 -13.91
C LEU A 97 5.57 -6.68 -13.07
N LEU A 98 5.15 -6.82 -11.81
CA LEU A 98 5.65 -7.90 -10.94
C LEU A 98 5.39 -9.28 -11.53
N HIS A 99 4.17 -9.53 -12.01
CA HIS A 99 3.80 -10.80 -12.64
C HIS A 99 4.67 -11.11 -13.87
N ARG A 100 4.97 -10.11 -14.71
CA ARG A 100 5.88 -10.28 -15.85
C ARG A 100 7.28 -10.75 -15.44
N TYR A 101 7.74 -10.37 -14.25
CA TYR A 101 9.07 -10.76 -13.74
C TYR A 101 9.05 -12.05 -12.92
N SER A 102 7.93 -12.40 -12.28
CA SER A 102 7.82 -13.60 -11.44
C SER A 102 7.27 -14.84 -12.15
N GLY A 103 6.66 -14.65 -13.33
CA GLY A 103 5.84 -15.69 -13.96
C GLY A 103 4.39 -15.64 -13.53
#